data_AF-A0A4P7VIB0-F1
#
_entry.id   AF-A0A4P7VIB0-F1
#
_cell.length_a   1.000
_cell.length_b   1.000
_cell.length_c   1.000
_cell.angle_alpha   90.00
_cell.angle_beta   90.00
_cell.angle_gamma   90.00
#
_symmetry.space_group_name_H-M   'P 1'
#
loop_
_entity.id
_entity.type
_entity.pdbx_description
1 polymer ?
#
loop_
_entity_poly.entity_id
_entity_poly.type
_entity_poly.pdbx_seq_one_letter_code
_entity_poly.pdbx_strand_id
1 'polypeptide(L)'
;MSETKKMTKQEILEIFKGEYKSVRRKYERKVEKYATEMNEDYEYFFRWHSDEMYKAQVNLMAVRELRPMTSLDDLDKIKTCLGNHIGNIEHTLIEGSQTPSSTNMMMNAAEVLKRVAMQELRGDLQRLLWAITCNE
;
A
#
# COMPACT_ATOMS: atom_id res chain seq x y z
N MET A 1 37.94 2.58 -1.37
CA MET A 1 36.56 3.06 -1.21
C MET A 1 35.86 2.86 -2.52
N SER A 2 34.83 2.01 -2.58
CA SER A 2 34.12 1.72 -3.82
C SER A 2 33.29 2.94 -4.19
N GLU A 3 33.62 3.62 -5.28
CA GLU A 3 32.73 4.60 -5.91
C GLU A 3 31.45 3.88 -6.31
N THR A 4 30.37 4.09 -5.56
CA THR A 4 29.06 3.59 -5.95
C THR A 4 28.68 4.30 -7.23
N LYS A 5 28.76 3.59 -8.36
CA LYS A 5 28.33 4.10 -9.67
C LYS A 5 26.88 4.57 -9.53
N LYS A 6 26.63 5.87 -9.74
CA LYS A 6 25.27 6.42 -9.79
C LYS A 6 24.47 5.69 -10.85
N MET A 7 23.27 5.25 -10.49
CA MET A 7 22.42 4.52 -11.42
C MET A 7 21.88 5.48 -12.47
N THR A 8 21.72 4.98 -13.69
CA THR A 8 21.05 5.72 -14.74
C THR A 8 19.56 5.84 -14.42
N LYS A 9 18.94 6.92 -14.91
CA LYS A 9 17.50 7.14 -14.79
C LYS A 9 16.67 5.92 -15.18
N GLN A 10 17.07 5.22 -16.24
CA GLN A 10 16.38 4.03 -16.74
C GLN A 10 16.46 2.86 -15.75
N GLU A 11 17.62 2.65 -15.13
CA GLU A 11 17.80 1.59 -14.12
C GLU A 11 16.95 1.87 -12.87
N ILE A 12 16.88 3.14 -12.42
CA ILE A 12 16.03 3.55 -11.30
C ILE A 12 14.54 3.31 -11.61
N LEU A 13 14.10 3.64 -12.84
CA LEU A 13 12.73 3.38 -13.28
C LEU A 13 12.40 1.88 -13.28
N GLU A 14 13.32 1.02 -13.71
CA GLU A 14 13.11 -0.44 -13.67
C GLU A 14 13.06 -0.99 -12.25
N ILE A 15 13.91 -0.48 -11.34
CA ILE A 15 13.81 -0.80 -9.90
C ILE A 15 12.44 -0.40 -9.36
N PHE A 16 12.00 0.83 -9.60
CA PHE A 16 10.70 1.32 -9.14
C PHE A 16 9.55 0.43 -9.64
N LYS A 17 9.56 0.05 -10.92
CA LYS A 17 8.56 -0.87 -11.49
C LYS A 17 8.62 -2.25 -10.84
N GLY A 18 9.81 -2.76 -10.53
CA GLY A 18 10.03 -4.00 -9.81
C GLY A 18 9.42 -3.96 -8.41
N GLU A 19 9.74 -2.92 -7.64
CA GLU A 19 9.21 -2.71 -6.29
C GLU A 19 7.69 -2.53 -6.29
N TYR A 20 7.15 -1.75 -7.22
CA TYR A 20 5.70 -1.61 -7.41
C TYR A 20 5.02 -2.97 -7.63
N LYS A 21 5.57 -3.81 -8.52
CA LYS A 21 5.05 -5.16 -8.76
C LYS A 21 5.13 -6.02 -7.51
N SER A 22 6.21 -5.93 -6.73
CA SER A 22 6.37 -6.65 -5.47
C SER A 22 5.32 -6.24 -4.43
N VAL A 23 5.09 -4.94 -4.23
CA VAL A 23 4.05 -4.41 -3.33
C VAL A 23 2.66 -4.87 -3.77
N ARG A 24 2.35 -4.76 -5.06
CA ARG A 24 1.06 -5.24 -5.59
C ARG A 24 0.87 -6.74 -5.35
N ARG A 25 1.89 -7.54 -5.65
CA ARG A 25 1.84 -9.01 -5.50
C ARG A 25 1.71 -9.46 -4.05
N LYS A 26 2.29 -8.71 -3.11
CA LYS A 26 2.10 -8.93 -1.65
C LYS A 26 0.60 -8.92 -1.30
N TYR A 27 -0.15 -7.93 -1.77
CA TYR A 27 -1.58 -7.83 -1.48
C TYR A 27 -2.44 -8.82 -2.28
N GLU A 28 -2.11 -9.08 -3.55
CA GLU A 28 -2.80 -10.11 -4.36
C GLU A 28 -2.69 -11.48 -3.68
N ARG A 29 -1.50 -11.87 -3.21
CA ARG A 29 -1.30 -13.13 -2.48
C ARG A 29 -2.05 -13.19 -1.16
N LYS A 30 -2.11 -12.09 -0.40
CA LYS A 30 -2.92 -12.04 0.84
C LYS A 30 -4.40 -12.29 0.51
N VAL A 31 -4.92 -11.62 -0.50
CA VAL A 31 -6.32 -11.77 -0.94
C VAL A 31 -6.60 -13.20 -1.42
N GLU A 32 -5.73 -13.78 -2.26
CA GLU A 32 -5.85 -15.16 -2.74
C GLU A 32 -5.82 -16.18 -1.60
N LYS A 33 -4.89 -16.00 -0.65
CA LYS A 33 -4.78 -16.85 0.55
C LYS A 33 -6.09 -16.83 1.34
N TYR A 34 -6.55 -15.64 1.71
CA TYR A 34 -7.74 -15.50 2.56
C TYR A 34 -9.04 -15.89 1.84
N ALA A 35 -9.12 -15.73 0.52
CA ALA A 35 -10.23 -16.26 -0.27
C ALA A 35 -10.26 -17.81 -0.24
N THR A 36 -9.09 -18.46 -0.23
CA THR A 36 -9.00 -19.92 -0.09
C THR A 36 -9.46 -20.36 1.29
N GLU A 37 -8.92 -19.75 2.35
CA GLU A 37 -9.30 -20.05 3.74
C GLU A 37 -10.82 -19.82 3.99
N MET A 38 -11.39 -18.77 3.40
CA MET A 38 -12.83 -18.50 3.46
C MET A 38 -13.68 -19.60 2.81
N ASN A 39 -13.21 -20.19 1.70
CA ASN A 39 -13.92 -21.25 0.99
C ASN A 39 -13.78 -22.62 1.68
N GLU A 40 -12.69 -22.83 2.43
CA GLU A 40 -12.44 -24.06 3.19
C GLU A 40 -13.22 -24.10 4.50
N ASP A 41 -13.17 -23.01 5.29
CA ASP A 41 -13.89 -22.87 6.56
C ASP A 41 -14.27 -21.40 6.78
N TYR A 42 -15.51 -21.07 6.41
CA TYR A 42 -16.02 -19.71 6.53
C TYR A 42 -16.08 -19.22 7.98
N GLU A 43 -16.45 -20.08 8.94
CA GLU A 43 -16.59 -19.65 10.34
C GLU A 43 -15.21 -19.30 10.92
N TYR A 44 -14.23 -20.16 10.68
CA TYR A 44 -12.85 -19.91 11.09
C TYR A 44 -12.30 -18.64 10.43
N PHE A 45 -12.43 -18.52 9.11
CA PHE A 45 -12.02 -17.34 8.37
C PHE A 45 -12.67 -16.06 8.93
N PHE A 46 -13.98 -16.07 9.13
CA PHE A 46 -14.71 -14.90 9.59
C PHE A 46 -14.20 -14.41 10.95
N ARG A 47 -13.91 -15.35 11.86
CA ARG A 47 -13.48 -15.04 13.23
C ARG A 47 -12.01 -14.64 13.34
N TRP A 48 -11.15 -15.11 12.44
CA TRP A 48 -9.69 -14.98 12.59
C TRP A 48 -8.99 -14.19 11.49
N HIS A 49 -9.59 -14.05 10.31
CA HIS A 49 -8.92 -13.56 9.10
C HIS A 49 -9.74 -12.52 8.31
N SER A 50 -10.97 -12.23 8.70
CA SER A 50 -11.83 -11.27 8.00
C SER A 50 -11.27 -9.84 8.01
N ASP A 51 -10.61 -9.46 9.11
CA ASP A 51 -9.96 -8.16 9.27
C ASP A 51 -8.72 -8.02 8.38
N GLU A 52 -7.86 -9.04 8.36
CA GLU A 52 -6.68 -9.10 7.50
C GLU A 52 -7.06 -9.11 6.02
N MET A 53 -8.12 -9.84 5.65
CA MET A 53 -8.67 -9.84 4.29
C MET A 53 -9.19 -8.44 3.89
N TYR A 54 -9.94 -7.79 4.79
CA TYR A 54 -10.43 -6.43 4.55
C TYR A 54 -9.27 -5.44 4.32
N LYS A 55 -8.25 -5.44 5.20
CA LYS A 55 -7.06 -4.60 5.04
C LYS A 55 -6.33 -4.87 3.73
N ALA A 56 -6.18 -6.15 3.36
CA ALA A 56 -5.53 -6.55 2.12
C ALA A 56 -6.29 -6.05 0.89
N GLN A 57 -7.62 -6.12 0.88
CA GLN A 57 -8.44 -5.58 -0.22
C GLN A 57 -8.34 -4.06 -0.33
N VAL A 58 -8.47 -3.33 0.79
CA VAL A 58 -8.34 -1.87 0.82
C VAL A 58 -6.99 -1.44 0.22
N ASN A 59 -5.90 -2.06 0.66
CA ASN A 59 -4.57 -1.71 0.16
C ASN A 59 -4.34 -2.18 -1.28
N LEU A 60 -4.89 -3.33 -1.69
CA LEU A 60 -4.81 -3.78 -3.08
C LEU A 60 -5.49 -2.79 -4.03
N MET A 61 -6.66 -2.27 -3.66
CA MET A 61 -7.35 -1.23 -4.43
C MET A 61 -6.47 0.02 -4.55
N ALA A 62 -5.97 0.53 -3.43
CA ALA A 62 -5.10 1.71 -3.43
C ALA A 62 -3.84 1.51 -4.29
N VAL A 63 -3.17 0.36 -4.19
CA VAL A 63 -1.97 0.07 -5.01
C VAL A 63 -2.30 -0.08 -6.50
N ARG A 64 -3.51 -0.54 -6.86
CA ARG A 64 -3.95 -0.59 -8.26
C ARG A 64 -4.16 0.80 -8.84
N GLU A 65 -4.64 1.76 -8.05
CA GLU A 65 -4.79 3.17 -8.46
C GLU A 65 -3.44 3.83 -8.79
N LEU A 66 -2.34 3.34 -8.19
CA LEU A 66 -0.98 3.81 -8.46
C LEU A 66 -0.39 3.32 -9.80
N ARG A 67 -1.06 2.39 -10.50
CA ARG A 67 -0.57 1.79 -11.75
C ARG A 67 -0.12 2.82 -12.80
N PRO A 68 -0.81 3.95 -13.05
CA PRO A 68 -0.40 4.92 -14.06
C PRO A 68 1.02 5.46 -13.85
N MET A 69 1.51 5.52 -12.61
CA MET A 69 2.89 5.96 -12.33
C MET A 69 3.96 5.09 -12.97
N THR A 70 3.69 3.80 -13.18
CA THR A 70 4.64 2.88 -13.82
C THR A 70 4.89 3.17 -15.30
N SER A 71 4.06 4.01 -15.91
CA SER A 71 4.19 4.46 -17.29
C SER A 71 4.86 5.83 -17.41
N LEU A 72 5.15 6.49 -16.28
CA LEU A 72 5.89 7.76 -16.27
C LEU A 72 7.37 7.49 -16.52
N ASP A 73 7.98 8.36 -17.31
CA ASP A 73 9.42 8.40 -17.57
C ASP A 73 10.11 9.51 -16.77
N ASP A 74 9.43 10.16 -15.84
CA ASP A 74 9.90 11.31 -15.07
C ASP A 74 9.92 10.97 -13.57
N LEU A 75 11.13 10.88 -13.00
CA LEU A 75 11.34 10.50 -11.61
C LEU A 75 10.76 11.54 -10.65
N ASP A 76 10.78 12.83 -10.98
CA ASP A 76 10.27 13.87 -10.10
C ASP A 76 8.74 13.88 -10.05
N LYS A 77 8.08 13.55 -11.17
CA LYS A 77 6.63 13.30 -11.17
C LYS A 77 6.25 12.09 -10.33
N ILE A 78 7.02 11.00 -10.41
CA ILE A 78 6.78 9.80 -9.59
C ILE A 78 6.95 10.13 -8.10
N LYS A 79 8.06 10.80 -7.72
CA LYS A 79 8.30 11.26 -6.35
C LYS A 79 7.16 12.15 -5.83
N THR A 80 6.74 13.13 -6.63
CA THR A 80 5.65 14.04 -6.28
C THR A 80 4.35 13.27 -6.03
N CYS A 81 4.01 12.32 -6.89
CA CYS A 81 2.80 11.51 -6.73
C CYS A 81 2.87 10.65 -5.46
N LEU A 82 3.97 9.93 -5.24
CA LEU A 82 4.18 9.15 -4.01
C LEU A 82 4.14 10.02 -2.75
N GLY A 83 4.80 11.18 -2.78
CA GLY A 83 4.79 12.15 -1.69
C GLY A 83 3.38 12.64 -1.37
N ASN A 84 2.57 12.96 -2.39
CA ASN A 84 1.17 13.36 -2.20
C ASN A 84 0.33 12.23 -1.59
N HIS A 85 0.50 10.98 -2.04
CA HIS A 85 -0.21 9.84 -1.45
C HIS A 85 0.18 9.60 0.02
N ILE A 86 1.48 9.68 0.34
CA ILE A 86 1.98 9.56 1.72
C ILE A 86 1.40 10.69 2.59
N GLY A 87 1.49 11.94 2.12
CA GLY A 87 0.98 13.10 2.86
C GLY A 87 -0.52 13.03 3.10
N ASN A 88 -1.31 12.58 2.13
CA ASN A 88 -2.75 12.38 2.29
C ASN A 88 -3.08 11.30 3.33
N ILE A 89 -2.33 10.19 3.33
CA ILE A 89 -2.47 9.16 4.36
C ILE A 89 -2.13 9.73 5.74
N GLU A 90 -0.99 10.40 5.87
CA GLU A 90 -0.55 11.01 7.13
C GLU A 90 -1.56 12.02 7.66
N HIS A 91 -2.05 12.91 6.79
CA HIS A 91 -3.08 13.88 7.14
C HIS A 91 -4.36 13.19 7.63
N THR A 92 -4.82 12.14 6.94
CA THR A 92 -6.00 11.37 7.36
C THR A 92 -5.81 10.72 8.73
N LEU A 93 -4.60 10.19 9.00
CA LEU A 93 -4.30 9.51 10.26
C LEU A 93 -4.09 10.47 11.43
N ILE A 94 -3.58 11.68 11.18
CA ILE A 94 -3.27 12.68 12.21
C ILE A 94 -4.47 13.58 12.48
N GLU A 95 -5.07 14.16 11.43
CA GLU A 95 -6.13 15.16 11.54
C GLU A 95 -7.54 14.54 11.49
N GLY A 96 -7.66 13.28 11.04
CA GLY A 96 -8.93 12.56 11.02
C GLY A 96 -9.45 12.23 12.41
N SER A 97 -10.78 12.07 12.54
CA SER A 97 -11.39 11.63 13.80
C SER A 97 -10.82 10.29 14.24
N GLN A 98 -10.25 10.20 15.43
CA GLN A 98 -9.70 8.95 15.96
C GLN A 98 -10.78 7.98 16.45
N THR A 99 -11.98 8.46 16.70
CA THR A 99 -13.12 7.67 17.15
C THR A 99 -14.20 7.62 16.06
N PRO A 100 -14.43 6.45 15.43
CA PRO A 100 -15.59 6.27 14.57
C PRO A 100 -16.88 6.51 15.36
N SER A 101 -17.82 7.25 14.78
CA SER A 101 -19.05 7.70 15.44
C SER A 101 -20.32 7.16 14.78
N SER A 102 -20.20 6.16 13.90
CA SER A 102 -21.37 5.53 13.26
C SER A 102 -22.21 4.81 14.30
N THR A 103 -23.54 4.79 14.10
CA THR A 103 -24.44 3.92 14.87
C THR A 103 -24.29 2.44 14.47
N ASN A 104 -23.63 2.15 13.34
CA ASN A 104 -23.35 0.79 12.89
C ASN A 104 -21.97 0.32 13.39
N MET A 105 -21.96 -0.71 14.24
CA MET A 105 -20.72 -1.26 14.81
C MET A 105 -19.76 -1.82 13.76
N MET A 106 -20.28 -2.46 12.70
CA MET A 106 -19.43 -2.99 11.62
C MET A 106 -18.78 -1.86 10.84
N MET A 107 -19.49 -0.74 10.63
CA MET A 107 -18.90 0.44 9.99
C MET A 107 -17.76 1.01 10.85
N ASN A 108 -17.96 1.10 12.17
CA ASN A 108 -16.91 1.56 13.07
C ASN A 108 -15.68 0.64 13.02
N ALA A 109 -15.89 -0.68 13.02
CA ALA A 109 -14.80 -1.64 12.89
C ALA A 109 -14.06 -1.48 11.55
N ALA A 110 -14.78 -1.36 10.44
CA ALA A 110 -14.21 -1.17 9.11
C ALA A 110 -13.39 0.13 9.00
N GLU A 111 -13.83 1.22 9.64
CA GLU A 111 -13.08 2.48 9.71
C GLU A 111 -11.78 2.34 10.51
N VAL A 112 -11.79 1.63 11.64
CA VAL A 112 -10.55 1.33 12.38
C VAL A 112 -9.60 0.50 11.53
N LEU A 113 -10.09 -0.56 10.90
CA LEU A 113 -9.26 -1.43 10.05
C LEU A 113 -8.69 -0.69 8.84
N LYS A 114 -9.47 0.22 8.23
CA LYS A 114 -9.01 1.05 7.12
C LYS A 114 -7.81 1.92 7.53
N ARG A 115 -7.79 2.44 8.76
CA ARG A 115 -6.65 3.22 9.27
C ARG A 115 -5.41 2.36 9.48
N VAL A 116 -5.58 1.14 10.01
CA VAL A 116 -4.47 0.18 10.12
C VAL A 116 -3.94 -0.17 8.73
N ALA A 117 -4.83 -0.40 7.76
CA ALA A 117 -4.45 -0.62 6.36
C ALA A 117 -3.66 0.57 5.79
N MET A 118 -4.11 1.81 6.04
CA MET A 118 -3.40 3.03 5.64
C MET A 118 -1.99 3.13 6.25
N GLN A 119 -1.81 2.75 7.51
CA GLN A 119 -0.49 2.71 8.15
C GLN A 119 0.45 1.71 7.45
N GLU A 120 -0.04 0.51 7.13
CA GLU A 120 0.71 -0.49 6.36
C GLU A 120 1.07 0.04 4.96
N LEU A 121 0.09 0.64 4.27
CA LEU A 121 0.26 1.20 2.94
C LEU A 121 1.30 2.31 2.93
N ARG A 122 1.24 3.23 3.90
CA ARG A 122 2.23 4.31 4.05
C ARG A 122 3.66 3.77 4.05
N GLY A 123 3.92 2.71 4.81
CA GLY A 123 5.24 2.08 4.85
C GLY A 123 5.67 1.49 3.50
N ASP A 124 4.74 0.88 2.75
CA ASP A 124 5.02 0.39 1.41
C ASP A 124 5.29 1.54 0.42
N LEU A 125 4.52 2.64 0.49
CA LEU A 125 4.77 3.83 -0.36
C LEU A 125 6.10 4.51 -0.05
N GLN A 126 6.49 4.55 1.23
CA GLN A 126 7.80 5.04 1.63
C GLN A 126 8.94 4.19 1.06
N ARG A 127 8.78 2.86 1.01
CA ARG A 127 9.73 1.98 0.32
C ARG A 127 9.81 2.28 -1.17
N LEU A 128 8.67 2.50 -1.83
CA LEU A 128 8.66 2.88 -3.25
C LEU A 128 9.37 4.21 -3.49
N LEU A 129 9.15 5.20 -2.62
CA LEU A 129 9.82 6.50 -2.71
C LEU A 129 11.34 6.35 -2.47
N TRP A 130 11.71 5.57 -1.46
CA TRP A 130 13.12 5.28 -1.13
C TRP A 130 13.87 4.59 -2.28
N ALA A 131 13.21 3.68 -2.99
CA ALA A 131 13.77 3.01 -4.16
C ALA A 131 14.13 3.98 -5.29
N ILE A 132 13.54 5.17 -5.32
CA ILE A 132 13.90 6.23 -6.25
C ILE A 132 15.01 7.11 -5.65
N THR A 133 14.84 7.60 -4.43
CA THR A 133 15.72 8.62 -3.84
C THR A 133 17.13 8.12 -3.50
N CYS A 134 17.31 6.83 -3.22
CA CYS A 134 18.62 6.30 -2.80
C CYS A 134 19.49 5.79 -3.93
N ASN A 135 18.95 5.75 -5.15
CA ASN A 135 19.67 5.30 -6.33
C ASN A 135 20.08 6.48 -7.25
N GLU A 136 19.80 7.72 -6.85
CA GLU A 136 20.24 8.98 -7.51
C GLU A 136 21.64 9.43 -7.10
#